data_AF-A0A958ZJK6-F1
#
_entry.id   AF-A0A958ZJK6-F1
#
_cell.length_a   1.000
_cell.length_b   1.000
_cell.length_c   1.000
_cell.angle_alpha   90.00
_cell.angle_beta   90.00
_cell.angle_gamma   90.00
#
_symmetry.space_group_name_H-M   'P 1'
#
loop_
_entity.id
_entity.type
_entity.pdbx_description
1 polymer ?
#
loop_
_entity_poly.entity_id
_entity_poly.type
_entity_poly.pdbx_seq_one_letter_code
_entity_poly.pdbx_strand_id
1 'polypeptide(L)'
;MKKTKFLIALTAAGALLLTGCRKEGCTDENAKNFDSKAKKDSGACEYVEGCTDASAKNYNSDAKKDNGSCIYETIADDNTFKDFASWTLVTTRTGADPALGGMAHGGNDSTVTRKIYIKENVSLTNGQYPRGTVVVKQSTKPDGSMNEITAMVKRGGGFDSEHNDWEYFMLMPDGKIADGGKMRGSALMEGMCRMCHKSASNKDYIFTK
;
A
#
# COMPACT_ATOMS: atom_id res chain seq x y z
N MET A 1 2.85 -53.20 -87.89
CA MET A 1 3.08 -54.24 -86.86
C MET A 1 2.79 -53.66 -85.49
N LYS A 2 2.01 -54.39 -84.69
CA LYS A 2 1.57 -54.07 -83.32
C LYS A 2 2.76 -53.79 -82.39
N LYS A 3 2.56 -52.91 -81.39
CA LYS A 3 2.87 -53.18 -79.98
C LYS A 3 2.18 -52.15 -79.06
N THR A 4 1.09 -52.61 -78.47
CA THR A 4 0.38 -52.05 -77.32
C THR A 4 1.18 -52.27 -76.04
N LYS A 5 1.33 -51.27 -75.16
CA LYS A 5 1.47 -51.33 -73.67
C LYS A 5 1.51 -49.87 -73.18
N PHE A 6 1.00 -49.45 -72.03
CA PHE A 6 0.03 -49.91 -71.04
C PHE A 6 -0.30 -48.64 -70.22
N LEU A 7 -1.54 -48.50 -69.76
CA LEU A 7 -1.99 -47.44 -68.86
C LEU A 7 -1.08 -47.32 -67.62
N ILE A 8 -0.75 -46.08 -67.23
CA ILE A 8 -0.64 -45.67 -65.82
C ILE A 8 -1.32 -44.32 -65.70
N ALA A 9 -2.60 -44.34 -65.31
CA ALA A 9 -3.27 -43.17 -64.74
C ALA A 9 -2.79 -43.04 -63.29
N LEU A 10 -1.91 -42.08 -63.03
CA LEU A 10 -1.57 -41.69 -61.66
C LEU A 10 -2.38 -40.44 -61.32
N THR A 11 -3.61 -40.64 -60.88
CA THR A 11 -4.37 -39.63 -60.14
C THR A 11 -3.77 -39.52 -58.74
N ALA A 12 -2.67 -38.80 -58.60
CA ALA A 12 -2.25 -38.30 -57.30
C ALA A 12 -3.08 -37.04 -57.04
N ALA A 13 -4.17 -37.22 -56.30
CA ALA A 13 -4.99 -36.16 -55.76
C ALA A 13 -4.10 -35.05 -55.22
N GLY A 14 -4.23 -33.85 -55.78
CA GLY A 14 -3.73 -32.66 -55.11
C GLY A 14 -4.33 -32.67 -53.72
N ALA A 15 -3.51 -32.95 -52.71
CA ALA A 15 -3.83 -32.61 -51.35
C ALA A 15 -3.90 -31.08 -51.34
N LEU A 16 -5.07 -30.56 -51.72
CA LEU A 16 -5.50 -29.24 -51.36
C LEU A 16 -5.51 -29.31 -49.85
N LEU A 17 -4.38 -28.96 -49.24
CA LEU A 17 -4.31 -28.61 -47.85
C LEU A 17 -5.30 -27.46 -47.76
N LEU A 18 -6.55 -27.80 -47.41
CA LEU A 18 -7.51 -26.88 -46.85
C LEU A 18 -6.87 -26.43 -45.54
N THR A 19 -5.84 -25.59 -45.63
CA THR A 19 -5.53 -24.61 -44.61
C THR A 19 -6.71 -23.65 -44.64
N GLY A 20 -7.87 -24.16 -44.20
CA GLY A 20 -9.07 -23.37 -44.01
C GLY A 20 -8.64 -22.23 -43.13
N CYS A 21 -8.74 -21.01 -43.66
CA CYS A 21 -8.42 -19.79 -42.96
C CYS A 21 -9.25 -19.82 -41.66
N ARG A 22 -8.63 -20.21 -40.54
CA ARG A 22 -9.30 -20.24 -39.26
C ARG A 22 -9.58 -18.79 -38.93
N LYS A 23 -10.85 -18.43 -38.78
CA LYS A 23 -11.24 -17.08 -38.35
C LYS A 23 -10.46 -16.75 -37.07
N GLU A 24 -9.65 -15.70 -37.15
CA GLU A 24 -8.94 -15.15 -36.01
C GLU A 24 -9.82 -14.11 -35.32
N GLY A 25 -9.74 -14.05 -34.00
CA GLY A 25 -10.51 -13.14 -33.15
C GLY A 25 -10.28 -13.53 -31.70
N CYS A 26 -10.79 -12.74 -30.75
CA CYS A 26 -10.63 -13.06 -29.35
C CYS A 26 -11.44 -14.32 -29.00
N THR A 27 -10.79 -15.35 -28.46
CA THR A 27 -11.44 -16.61 -28.06
C THR A 27 -11.77 -16.67 -26.56
N ASP A 28 -11.46 -15.62 -25.79
CA ASP A 28 -11.74 -15.54 -24.35
C ASP A 28 -13.12 -14.94 -24.09
N GLU A 29 -14.00 -15.71 -23.44
CA GLU A 29 -15.37 -15.31 -23.08
C GLU A 29 -15.43 -14.14 -22.09
N ASN A 30 -14.32 -13.86 -21.38
CA ASN A 30 -14.23 -12.74 -20.45
C ASN A 30 -13.81 -11.43 -21.13
N ALA A 31 -13.49 -11.46 -22.42
CA ALA A 31 -13.12 -10.27 -23.17
C ALA A 31 -14.34 -9.53 -23.72
N LYS A 32 -14.28 -8.21 -23.75
CA LYS A 32 -15.28 -7.31 -24.35
C LYS A 32 -15.52 -7.61 -25.83
N ASN A 33 -14.48 -8.06 -26.53
CA ASN A 33 -14.51 -8.35 -27.96
C ASN A 33 -14.48 -9.86 -28.25
N PHE A 34 -14.99 -10.70 -27.33
CA PHE A 34 -15.14 -12.14 -27.53
C PHE A 34 -15.87 -12.46 -28.84
N ASP A 35 -15.27 -13.33 -29.65
CA ASP A 35 -15.82 -13.82 -30.90
C ASP A 35 -16.01 -15.34 -30.82
N SER A 36 -17.24 -15.77 -30.53
CA SER A 36 -17.62 -17.19 -30.46
C SER A 36 -17.38 -17.97 -31.76
N LYS A 37 -17.12 -17.29 -32.89
CA LYS A 37 -16.79 -17.93 -34.18
C LYS A 37 -15.28 -18.00 -34.44
N ALA A 38 -14.45 -17.35 -33.63
CA ALA A 38 -13.00 -17.44 -33.75
C ALA A 38 -12.52 -18.85 -33.37
N LYS A 39 -11.65 -19.44 -34.20
CA LYS A 39 -11.05 -20.78 -33.99
C LYS A 39 -9.56 -20.71 -33.66
N LYS A 40 -9.01 -19.50 -33.64
CA LYS A 40 -7.63 -19.18 -33.30
C LYS A 40 -7.66 -17.80 -32.67
N ASP A 41 -7.01 -17.67 -31.52
CA ASP A 41 -6.88 -16.38 -30.85
C ASP A 41 -6.03 -15.43 -31.69
N SER A 42 -6.49 -14.20 -31.85
CA SER A 42 -5.72 -13.12 -32.49
C SER A 42 -4.72 -12.47 -31.52
N GLY A 43 -4.84 -12.72 -30.22
CA GLY A 43 -4.06 -12.03 -29.17
C GLY A 43 -4.52 -10.58 -28.95
N ALA A 44 -5.63 -10.17 -29.57
CA ALA A 44 -6.17 -8.81 -29.49
C ALA A 44 -7.39 -8.71 -28.56
N CYS A 45 -7.50 -9.57 -27.55
CA CYS A 45 -8.59 -9.53 -26.58
C CYS A 45 -8.57 -8.23 -25.75
N GLU A 46 -9.73 -7.57 -25.66
CA GLU A 46 -9.93 -6.36 -24.88
C GLU A 46 -10.65 -6.67 -23.57
N TYR A 47 -10.16 -6.18 -22.45
CA TYR A 47 -10.73 -6.46 -21.13
C TYR A 47 -11.26 -5.18 -20.47
N VAL A 48 -12.16 -5.33 -19.49
CA VAL A 48 -12.36 -4.29 -18.49
C VAL A 48 -11.13 -4.32 -17.59
N GLU A 49 -10.34 -3.26 -17.61
CA GLU A 49 -9.18 -3.12 -16.74
C GLU A 49 -9.54 -2.31 -15.48
N GLY A 50 -8.98 -2.71 -14.35
CA GLY A 50 -9.23 -2.10 -13.05
C GLY A 50 -8.69 -2.96 -11.92
N CYS A 51 -8.80 -2.52 -10.68
CA CYS A 51 -8.36 -3.35 -9.56
C CYS A 51 -9.22 -4.62 -9.43
N THR A 52 -8.58 -5.78 -9.46
CA THR A 52 -9.26 -7.08 -9.36
C THR A 52 -9.21 -7.69 -7.95
N ASP A 53 -8.49 -7.05 -7.01
CA ASP A 53 -8.39 -7.50 -5.63
C ASP A 53 -9.57 -6.97 -4.79
N ALA A 54 -10.39 -7.89 -4.27
CA ALA A 54 -11.57 -7.57 -3.46
C ALA A 54 -11.23 -6.93 -2.09
N SER A 55 -9.97 -6.99 -1.65
CA SER A 55 -9.49 -6.32 -0.43
C SER A 55 -9.09 -4.86 -0.66
N ALA A 56 -8.98 -4.40 -1.91
CA ALA A 56 -8.65 -3.02 -2.25
C ALA A 56 -9.86 -2.09 -2.18
N LYS A 57 -9.63 -0.82 -1.83
CA LYS A 57 -10.69 0.20 -1.73
C LYS A 57 -11.37 0.53 -3.06
N ASN A 58 -10.66 0.33 -4.16
CA ASN A 58 -11.15 0.60 -5.52
C ASN A 58 -11.34 -0.69 -6.32
N TYR A 59 -11.63 -1.82 -5.64
CA TYR A 59 -12.02 -3.06 -6.30
C TYR A 59 -13.12 -2.81 -7.33
N ASN A 60 -12.91 -3.31 -8.54
CA ASN A 60 -13.88 -3.28 -9.62
C ASN A 60 -14.29 -4.71 -9.96
N SER A 61 -15.52 -5.10 -9.60
CA SER A 61 -16.06 -6.44 -9.88
C SER A 61 -16.18 -6.76 -11.37
N ASP A 62 -16.26 -5.73 -12.21
CA ASP A 62 -16.33 -5.89 -13.66
C ASP A 62 -14.93 -6.04 -14.27
N ALA A 63 -13.87 -5.66 -13.57
CA ALA A 63 -12.51 -5.81 -14.07
C ALA A 63 -12.14 -7.29 -14.23
N LYS A 64 -11.65 -7.63 -15.42
CA LYS A 64 -11.16 -8.98 -15.77
C LYS A 64 -9.64 -9.04 -15.89
N LYS A 65 -8.98 -7.89 -15.81
CA LYS A 65 -7.53 -7.75 -15.86
C LYS A 65 -7.09 -6.64 -14.92
N ASP A 66 -6.16 -6.97 -14.03
CA ASP A 66 -5.59 -5.98 -13.14
C ASP A 66 -4.71 -4.99 -13.93
N ASN A 67 -4.87 -3.71 -13.61
CA ASN A 67 -4.02 -2.63 -14.14
C ASN A 67 -3.06 -2.07 -13.09
N GLY A 68 -2.94 -2.71 -11.92
CA GLY A 68 -2.08 -2.28 -10.84
C GLY A 68 -2.57 -1.04 -10.11
N SER A 69 -3.83 -0.61 -10.33
CA SER A 69 -4.41 0.56 -9.69
C SER A 69 -4.91 0.30 -8.26
N CYS A 70 -4.80 -0.91 -7.73
CA CYS A 70 -5.36 -1.27 -6.43
C CYS A 70 -4.84 -0.38 -5.28
N ILE A 71 -5.79 0.18 -4.53
CA ILE A 71 -5.56 1.11 -3.41
C ILE A 71 -5.76 0.34 -2.10
N TYR A 72 -4.70 0.25 -1.30
CA TYR A 72 -4.72 -0.40 0.01
C TYR A 72 -4.33 0.55 1.13
N GLU A 73 -4.96 0.35 2.28
CA GLU A 73 -4.63 1.00 3.54
C GLU A 73 -3.98 0.02 4.52
N THR A 74 -3.03 0.51 5.31
CA THR A 74 -2.57 -0.19 6.51
C THR A 74 -3.49 0.15 7.67
N ILE A 75 -4.02 -0.87 8.33
CA ILE A 75 -4.80 -0.72 9.57
C ILE A 75 -3.92 -1.14 10.74
N ALA A 76 -3.63 -0.20 11.64
CA ALA A 76 -2.98 -0.53 12.91
C ALA A 76 -3.98 -1.12 13.91
N ASP A 77 -3.51 -2.01 14.77
CA ASP A 77 -4.22 -2.63 15.88
C ASP A 77 -3.33 -2.65 17.14
N ASP A 78 -3.80 -3.24 18.24
CA ASP A 78 -3.01 -3.36 19.48
C ASP A 78 -1.69 -4.14 19.29
N ASN A 79 -1.63 -5.07 18.33
CA ASN A 79 -0.42 -5.84 18.06
C ASN A 79 0.60 -5.04 17.25
N THR A 80 0.17 -3.99 16.56
CA THR A 80 1.03 -3.18 15.70
C THR A 80 2.17 -2.53 16.47
N PHE A 81 1.92 -2.12 17.72
CA PHE A 81 2.89 -1.45 18.58
C PHE A 81 3.51 -2.37 19.63
N LYS A 82 3.19 -3.67 19.59
CA LYS A 82 3.74 -4.63 20.54
C LYS A 82 5.26 -4.60 20.50
N ASP A 83 5.87 -4.59 21.68
CA ASP A 83 7.31 -4.60 21.88
C ASP A 83 8.05 -3.43 21.20
N PHE A 84 7.40 -2.28 21.00
CA PHE A 84 8.01 -1.13 20.31
C PHE A 84 9.36 -0.68 20.90
N ALA A 85 9.58 -0.92 22.20
CA ALA A 85 10.82 -0.59 22.88
C ALA A 85 12.03 -1.41 22.39
N SER A 86 11.81 -2.52 21.67
CA SER A 86 12.86 -3.31 21.03
C SER A 86 13.15 -2.89 19.59
N TRP A 87 12.40 -1.93 19.04
CA TRP A 87 12.62 -1.44 17.68
C TRP A 87 13.83 -0.50 17.61
N THR A 88 14.14 -0.01 16.41
CA THR A 88 15.24 0.92 16.20
C THR A 88 14.98 2.24 16.93
N LEU A 89 15.82 2.55 17.92
CA LEU A 89 15.85 3.85 18.59
C LEU A 89 16.52 4.87 17.66
N VAL A 90 15.72 5.78 17.11
CA VAL A 90 16.17 6.84 16.18
C VAL A 90 16.88 7.96 16.92
N THR A 91 16.30 8.41 18.04
CA THR A 91 16.86 9.52 18.82
C THR A 91 16.35 9.49 20.26
N THR A 92 17.16 10.03 21.16
CA THR A 92 16.79 10.35 22.54
C THR A 92 17.05 11.84 22.78
N ARG A 93 16.06 12.56 23.28
CA ARG A 93 16.17 14.00 23.59
C ARG A 93 15.58 14.29 24.96
N THR A 94 16.28 15.05 25.78
CA THR A 94 15.77 15.60 27.04
C THR A 94 15.73 17.11 26.91
N GLY A 95 14.76 17.77 27.53
CA GLY A 95 14.63 19.22 27.44
C GLY A 95 13.45 19.69 26.61
N ALA A 96 13.27 21.00 26.55
CA ALA A 96 12.35 21.58 25.57
C ALA A 96 12.91 21.34 24.17
N ASP A 97 12.04 21.08 23.18
CA ASP A 97 12.46 21.07 21.77
C ASP A 97 12.26 22.50 21.22
N PRO A 98 13.35 23.27 21.00
CA PRO A 98 13.24 24.66 20.54
C PRO A 98 12.62 24.76 19.14
N ALA A 99 12.73 23.70 18.33
CA ALA A 99 12.19 23.67 16.98
C ALA A 99 10.65 23.46 16.96
N LEU A 100 10.06 23.07 18.09
CA LEU A 100 8.62 22.76 18.21
C LEU A 100 7.85 23.80 19.01
N GLY A 101 8.48 24.94 19.36
CA GLY A 101 7.84 26.06 20.04
C GLY A 101 7.15 25.68 21.35
N GLY A 102 7.57 24.61 22.00
CA GLY A 102 6.98 24.14 23.24
C GLY A 102 5.72 23.27 23.14
N MET A 103 5.20 23.02 21.94
CA MET A 103 3.89 22.38 21.74
C MET A 103 3.92 20.84 21.68
N ALA A 104 5.09 20.21 21.71
CA ALA A 104 5.20 18.78 21.46
C ALA A 104 5.20 17.94 22.74
N HIS A 105 4.06 17.38 23.16
CA HIS A 105 4.00 16.17 24.02
C HIS A 105 4.99 16.19 25.21
N GLY A 106 4.68 17.08 26.16
CA GLY A 106 5.57 17.44 27.26
C GLY A 106 6.71 18.38 26.85
N GLY A 107 6.69 18.94 25.63
CA GLY A 107 7.75 19.71 24.96
C GLY A 107 8.17 21.01 25.64
N ASN A 108 7.37 21.48 26.60
CA ASN A 108 7.69 22.60 27.48
C ASN A 108 8.28 22.17 28.82
N ASP A 109 8.20 20.89 29.15
CA ASP A 109 8.88 20.33 30.31
C ASP A 109 10.32 20.00 29.92
N SER A 110 11.24 20.83 30.41
CA SER A 110 12.67 20.67 30.21
C SER A 110 13.26 19.43 30.89
N THR A 111 12.46 18.73 31.69
CA THR A 111 12.89 17.57 32.46
C THR A 111 12.46 16.24 31.83
N VAL A 112 11.55 16.27 30.85
CA VAL A 112 11.06 15.06 30.18
C VAL A 112 12.06 14.57 29.13
N THR A 113 12.36 13.27 29.18
CA THR A 113 13.12 12.56 28.14
C THR A 113 12.17 11.91 27.14
N ARG A 114 12.45 12.09 25.85
CA ARG A 114 11.69 11.55 24.72
C ARG A 114 12.57 10.61 23.92
N LYS A 115 12.08 9.40 23.68
CA LYS A 115 12.70 8.39 22.82
C LYS A 115 11.80 8.15 21.61
N ILE A 116 12.38 8.16 20.42
CA ILE A 116 11.67 7.86 19.17
C ILE A 116 12.12 6.51 18.65
N TYR A 117 11.16 5.62 18.47
CA TYR A 117 11.34 4.28 17.92
C TYR A 117 10.69 4.20 16.55
N ILE A 118 11.34 3.57 15.59
CA ILE A 118 10.79 3.29 14.27
C ILE A 118 10.86 1.80 13.98
N LYS A 119 9.76 1.23 13.49
CA LYS A 119 9.75 -0.16 13.07
C LYS A 119 10.57 -0.33 11.80
N GLU A 120 11.44 -1.34 11.78
CA GLU A 120 12.24 -1.74 10.60
C GLU A 120 13.16 -0.66 10.01
N ASN A 121 13.40 0.46 10.70
CA ASN A 121 14.26 1.57 10.28
C ASN A 121 14.03 2.07 8.83
N VAL A 122 12.77 2.15 8.42
CA VAL A 122 12.38 2.59 7.08
C VAL A 122 12.83 4.04 6.79
N SER A 123 13.18 4.32 5.53
CA SER A 123 13.63 5.63 5.06
C SER A 123 12.70 6.18 3.97
N LEU A 124 12.77 7.50 3.76
CA LEU A 124 11.99 8.17 2.72
C LEU A 124 12.32 7.61 1.33
N THR A 125 11.28 7.39 0.53
CA THR A 125 11.37 7.12 -0.90
C THR A 125 10.61 8.23 -1.62
N ASN A 126 11.27 8.96 -2.51
CA ASN A 126 10.69 10.11 -3.21
C ASN A 126 10.03 11.14 -2.27
N GLY A 127 10.67 11.40 -1.12
CA GLY A 127 10.18 12.37 -0.14
C GLY A 127 9.01 11.90 0.74
N GLN A 128 8.63 10.61 0.67
CA GLN A 128 7.57 10.04 1.52
C GLN A 128 8.01 8.75 2.20
N TYR A 129 7.51 8.51 3.41
CA TYR A 129 7.65 7.23 4.08
C TYR A 129 6.71 6.21 3.43
N PRO A 130 7.16 4.95 3.30
CA PRO A 130 6.31 3.90 2.73
C PRO A 130 5.08 3.66 3.59
N ARG A 131 3.98 3.28 2.94
CA ARG A 131 2.80 2.75 3.63
C ARG A 131 3.21 1.64 4.61
N GLY A 132 2.63 1.68 5.80
CA GLY A 132 2.95 0.75 6.90
C GLY A 132 4.10 1.22 7.79
N THR A 133 4.71 2.38 7.52
CA THR A 133 5.66 2.98 8.45
C THR A 133 5.00 3.22 9.81
N VAL A 134 5.65 2.75 10.87
CA VAL A 134 5.19 2.91 12.26
C VAL A 134 6.27 3.61 13.08
N VAL A 135 5.89 4.67 13.77
CA VAL A 135 6.77 5.42 14.67
C VAL A 135 6.11 5.53 16.04
N VAL A 136 6.86 5.24 17.10
CA VAL A 136 6.42 5.41 18.48
C VAL A 136 7.32 6.42 19.18
N LYS A 137 6.71 7.37 19.88
CA LYS A 137 7.37 8.29 20.80
C LYS A 137 6.98 7.91 22.21
N GLN A 138 7.99 7.63 23.04
CA GLN A 138 7.84 7.43 24.47
C GLN A 138 8.47 8.60 25.21
N SER A 139 7.70 9.23 26.11
CA SER A 139 8.17 10.27 27.01
C SER A 139 8.19 9.76 28.45
N THR A 140 9.25 10.06 29.20
CA THR A 140 9.43 9.70 30.62
C THR A 140 9.84 10.92 31.45
N LYS A 141 9.37 11.00 32.69
CA LYS A 141 9.77 11.99 33.67
C LYS A 141 11.15 11.66 34.28
N PRO A 142 11.81 12.59 34.99
CA PRO A 142 13.10 12.35 35.62
C PRO A 142 13.13 11.19 36.64
N ASP A 143 12.00 10.94 37.31
CA ASP A 143 11.83 9.84 38.26
C ASP A 143 11.68 8.46 37.57
N GLY A 144 11.75 8.43 36.23
CA GLY A 144 11.58 7.23 35.42
C GLY A 144 10.12 6.86 35.17
N SER A 145 9.16 7.57 35.76
CA SER A 145 7.74 7.32 35.50
C SER A 145 7.38 7.68 34.05
N MET A 146 6.46 6.90 33.49
CA MET A 146 5.94 7.14 32.15
C MET A 146 5.15 8.44 32.11
N ASN A 147 5.45 9.30 31.14
CA ASN A 147 4.70 10.53 30.90
C ASN A 147 3.58 10.27 29.89
N GLU A 148 3.95 9.86 28.67
CA GLU A 148 3.01 9.50 27.61
C GLU A 148 3.68 8.60 26.59
N ILE A 149 2.87 7.84 25.85
CA ILE A 149 3.30 7.15 24.64
C ILE A 149 2.34 7.55 23.53
N THR A 150 2.90 8.06 22.44
CA THR A 150 2.14 8.42 21.25
C THR A 150 2.74 7.75 20.04
N ALA A 151 1.93 7.38 19.06
CA ALA A 151 2.43 6.78 17.84
C ALA A 151 1.80 7.40 16.60
N MET A 152 2.42 7.13 15.45
CA MET A 152 1.86 7.46 14.15
C MET A 152 2.10 6.32 13.16
N VAL A 153 1.12 6.10 12.29
CA VAL A 153 1.15 5.06 11.26
C VAL A 153 0.81 5.65 9.90
N LYS A 154 1.64 5.35 8.90
CA LYS A 154 1.39 5.71 7.51
C LYS A 154 0.37 4.74 6.92
N ARG A 155 -0.89 5.12 6.85
CA ARG A 155 -1.95 4.24 6.32
C ARG A 155 -1.87 4.07 4.81
N GLY A 156 -1.51 5.13 4.09
CA GLY A 156 -1.69 5.16 2.64
C GLY A 156 -3.17 5.07 2.24
N GLY A 157 -3.42 4.78 0.97
CA GLY A 157 -4.76 4.41 0.50
C GLY A 157 -5.81 5.53 0.50
N GLY A 158 -5.38 6.79 0.64
CA GLY A 158 -6.29 7.94 0.71
C GLY A 158 -7.09 7.99 2.00
N PHE A 159 -6.51 7.52 3.11
CA PHE A 159 -7.10 7.63 4.45
C PHE A 159 -7.30 9.10 4.87
N ASP A 160 -6.30 9.94 4.62
CA ASP A 160 -6.32 11.39 4.86
C ASP A 160 -5.35 12.04 3.87
N SER A 161 -5.77 12.14 2.61
CA SER A 161 -4.92 12.57 1.50
C SER A 161 -4.40 14.01 1.68
N GLU A 162 -5.13 14.86 2.40
CA GLU A 162 -4.72 16.24 2.71
C GLU A 162 -3.54 16.28 3.70
N HIS A 163 -3.39 15.25 4.52
CA HIS A 163 -2.34 15.12 5.54
C HIS A 163 -1.42 13.92 5.28
N ASN A 164 -1.34 13.50 4.02
CA ASN A 164 -0.50 12.42 3.54
C ASN A 164 -0.71 11.09 4.29
N ASP A 165 -1.96 10.73 4.57
CA ASP A 165 -2.41 9.45 5.11
C ASP A 165 -1.79 9.04 6.46
N TRP A 166 -1.41 10.01 7.29
CA TRP A 166 -0.94 9.74 8.64
C TRP A 166 -2.09 9.61 9.64
N GLU A 167 -2.09 8.51 10.39
CA GLU A 167 -2.94 8.32 11.57
C GLU A 167 -2.11 8.48 12.85
N TYR A 168 -2.68 9.12 13.88
CA TYR A 168 -2.05 9.34 15.17
C TYR A 168 -2.72 8.50 16.26
N PHE A 169 -1.98 8.14 17.31
CA PHE A 169 -2.42 7.23 18.37
C PHE A 169 -1.90 7.68 19.73
N MET A 170 -2.71 7.47 20.78
CA MET A 170 -2.23 7.43 22.17
C MET A 170 -2.17 5.97 22.61
N LEU A 171 -1.05 5.58 23.21
CA LEU A 171 -0.82 4.21 23.65
C LEU A 171 -0.73 4.13 25.17
N MET A 172 -1.16 2.98 25.69
CA MET A 172 -0.93 2.55 27.07
C MET A 172 0.53 2.07 27.24
N PRO A 173 1.05 1.98 28.48
CA PRO A 173 2.41 1.49 28.74
C PRO A 173 2.73 0.09 28.17
N ASP A 174 1.71 -0.75 27.98
CA ASP A 174 1.85 -2.09 27.37
C ASP A 174 1.83 -2.07 25.83
N GLY A 175 1.75 -0.87 25.22
CA GLY A 175 1.72 -0.68 23.77
C GLY A 175 0.32 -0.74 23.15
N LYS A 176 -0.74 -1.06 23.92
CA LYS A 176 -2.11 -1.08 23.38
C LYS A 176 -2.63 0.32 23.10
N ILE A 177 -3.57 0.42 22.16
CA ILE A 177 -4.24 1.69 21.86
C ILE A 177 -5.14 2.05 23.04
N ALA A 178 -5.00 3.26 23.57
CA ALA A 178 -5.74 3.72 24.73
C ALA A 178 -7.27 3.81 24.47
N ASP A 179 -8.05 3.85 25.55
CA ASP A 179 -9.53 3.83 25.54
C ASP A 179 -10.12 2.65 24.73
N GLY A 180 -9.51 1.47 24.86
CA GLY A 180 -9.97 0.25 24.19
C GLY A 180 -9.95 0.36 22.66
N GLY A 181 -8.90 0.96 22.10
CA GLY A 181 -8.76 1.11 20.64
C GLY A 181 -9.25 2.43 20.05
N LYS A 182 -9.82 3.33 20.87
CA LYS A 182 -10.47 4.55 20.38
C LYS A 182 -9.56 5.77 20.31
N MET A 183 -8.45 5.80 21.06
CA MET A 183 -7.53 6.95 21.06
C MET A 183 -6.63 6.96 19.82
N ARG A 184 -7.25 7.12 18.65
CA ARG A 184 -6.60 7.14 17.33
C ARG A 184 -7.34 8.01 16.33
N GLY A 185 -6.69 8.32 15.21
CA GLY A 185 -7.30 8.97 14.05
C GLY A 185 -6.44 10.12 13.51
N SER A 186 -6.73 10.57 12.27
CA SER A 186 -6.06 11.78 11.75
C SER A 186 -6.58 13.06 12.41
N ALA A 187 -7.87 13.07 12.79
CA ALA A 187 -8.53 14.14 13.53
C ALA A 187 -8.44 13.97 15.06
N LEU A 188 -7.56 13.08 15.56
CA LEU A 188 -7.38 12.87 16.99
C LEU A 188 -7.15 14.21 17.71
N MET A 189 -7.85 14.43 18.82
CA MET A 189 -7.85 15.70 19.57
C MET A 189 -8.17 16.89 18.66
N GLU A 190 -9.28 16.82 17.92
CA GLU A 190 -9.73 17.85 16.97
C GLU A 190 -8.69 18.18 15.87
N GLY A 191 -7.82 17.20 15.55
CA GLY A 191 -6.77 17.34 14.56
C GLY A 191 -5.52 18.06 15.06
N MET A 192 -5.38 18.26 16.37
CA MET A 192 -4.19 18.89 16.96
C MET A 192 -2.89 18.21 16.51
N CYS A 193 -2.87 16.88 16.44
CA CYS A 193 -1.69 16.12 15.99
C CYS A 193 -1.32 16.44 14.54
N ARG A 194 -2.27 16.27 13.59
CA ARG A 194 -2.01 16.54 12.17
C ARG A 194 -1.63 17.99 11.90
N MET A 195 -2.25 18.95 12.61
CA MET A 195 -1.95 20.37 12.44
C MET A 195 -0.52 20.70 12.85
N CYS A 196 -0.05 20.17 13.98
CA CYS A 196 1.32 20.37 14.43
C CYS A 196 2.31 19.69 13.47
N HIS A 197 2.07 18.43 13.13
CA HIS A 197 2.95 17.64 12.26
C HIS A 197 3.01 18.17 10.81
N LYS A 198 2.01 18.94 10.35
CA LYS A 198 2.04 19.63 9.05
C LYS A 198 3.23 20.58 8.90
N SER A 199 3.76 21.13 10.00
CA SER A 199 4.98 21.93 9.97
C SER A 199 6.23 21.15 9.53
N ALA A 200 6.20 19.82 9.61
CA ALA A 200 7.22 18.90 9.08
C ALA A 200 6.79 18.25 7.75
N SER A 201 5.85 18.84 7.00
CA SER A 201 5.38 18.29 5.72
C SER A 201 6.51 18.07 4.70
N ASN A 202 7.57 18.88 4.73
CA ASN A 202 8.77 18.70 3.91
C ASN A 202 9.60 17.43 4.25
N LYS A 203 9.30 16.77 5.37
CA LYS A 203 9.91 15.52 5.84
C LYS A 203 8.87 14.41 6.02
N ASP A 204 7.77 14.51 5.29
CA ASP A 204 6.60 13.65 5.42
C ASP A 204 6.13 13.51 6.88
N TYR A 205 5.90 14.67 7.52
CA TYR A 205 5.27 14.80 8.83
C TYR A 205 6.06 14.20 10.01
N ILE A 206 7.32 13.79 9.82
CA ILE A 206 8.21 13.29 10.89
C ILE A 206 9.33 14.31 11.17
N PHE A 207 9.47 14.73 12.42
CA PHE A 207 10.45 15.75 12.83
C PHE A 207 11.88 15.24 13.01
N THR A 208 12.03 13.96 13.37
CA THR A 208 13.27 13.43 14.00
C THR A 208 14.16 12.62 13.06
N LYS A 209 13.88 12.63 11.76
CA LYS A 209 14.72 11.99 10.73
C LYS A 209 14.97 12.98 9.58
#